data_AF-A0A0M1JQN9-F1
#
_entry.id   AF-A0A0M1JQN9-F1
#
_cell.length_a   1.000
_cell.length_b   1.000
_cell.length_c   1.000
_cell.angle_alpha   90.00
_cell.angle_beta   90.00
_cell.angle_gamma   90.00
#
_symmetry.space_group_name_H-M   'P 1'
#
loop_
_entity.id
_entity.type
_entity.pdbx_description
1 polymer ?
#
loop_
_entity_poly.entity_id
_entity_poly.type
_entity_poly.pdbx_seq_one_letter_code
_entity_poly.pdbx_strand_id
1 'polypeptide(L)'
;MSTRERRVFLLDFEKPLAELEARIQQIRDLASENGVDVSEQIQQLEARADQLRQEIFSSLSPIQRLQLARHPRRPSTLDYIQGITDEWVELHGDRRGSDDPALVGGIARVAGIPVVILGHQKGRDTKDNVLRNFGMASPGGYRKAMRLMEHADRFGMPIFTFIDTPGAWAGVEAEHLGQGEAIAYNLREMFRLDVPIICTVIGEGGSGGALGIGVGDRLLILENAVYTVATPEACAAILWKDAGKAPQAAEALKITSSDLKNLGIIDQILPEPVGGAHSHPLKASETLKAALLENLDELQQMTSQQRRELRYEKFRRMGMFMEVSA
;
A
#
# COMPACT_ATOMS: atom_id res chain seq x y z
N MET A 1 0.64 -32.10 18.34
CA MET A 1 0.26 -30.67 18.39
C MET A 1 -0.62 -30.41 17.19
N SER A 2 -1.89 -30.08 17.42
CA SER A 2 -2.87 -29.85 16.35
C SER A 2 -2.40 -28.70 15.46
N THR A 3 -1.98 -29.04 14.24
CA THR A 3 -1.92 -28.11 13.12
C THR A 3 -3.35 -27.66 12.88
N ARG A 4 -3.76 -26.53 13.48
CA ARG A 4 -4.96 -25.83 13.05
C ARG A 4 -4.78 -25.57 11.56
N GLU A 5 -5.53 -26.28 10.72
CA GLU A 5 -5.73 -25.93 9.32
C GLU A 5 -6.16 -24.46 9.32
N ARG A 6 -5.23 -23.59 8.91
CA ARG A 6 -5.46 -22.16 8.85
C ARG A 6 -6.50 -21.94 7.77
N ARG A 7 -7.71 -21.51 8.16
CA ARG A 7 -8.75 -21.08 7.21
C ARG A 7 -8.13 -20.13 6.20
N VAL A 8 -8.07 -20.56 4.95
CA VAL A 8 -7.67 -19.74 3.81
C VAL A 8 -8.77 -18.71 3.62
N PHE A 9 -8.41 -17.43 3.75
CA PHE A 9 -9.30 -16.36 3.32
C PHE A 9 -9.32 -16.38 1.80
N LEU A 10 -10.50 -16.58 1.21
CA LEU A 10 -10.67 -16.78 -0.23
C LEU A 10 -11.64 -15.72 -0.76
N LEU A 11 -11.21 -14.96 -1.76
CA LEU A 11 -12.08 -13.99 -2.43
C LEU A 11 -13.01 -14.70 -3.42
N ASP A 12 -14.18 -14.11 -3.67
CA ASP A 12 -15.21 -14.75 -4.51
C ASP A 12 -14.72 -15.07 -5.92
N PHE A 13 -13.90 -14.18 -6.50
CA PHE A 13 -13.33 -14.39 -7.84
C PHE A 13 -12.20 -15.42 -7.88
N GLU A 14 -11.67 -15.84 -6.73
CA GLU A 14 -10.65 -16.89 -6.61
C GLU A 14 -11.26 -18.28 -6.45
N LYS A 15 -12.57 -18.39 -6.18
CA LYS A 15 -13.27 -19.68 -5.98
C LYS A 15 -13.05 -20.69 -7.10
N PRO A 16 -13.18 -20.33 -8.39
CA PRO A 16 -12.97 -21.30 -9.47
C PRO A 16 -11.55 -21.88 -9.49
N LEU A 17 -10.55 -21.06 -9.12
CA LEU A 17 -9.17 -21.49 -9.03
C LEU A 17 -8.94 -22.39 -7.81
N ALA A 18 -9.45 -22.00 -6.64
CA ALA A 18 -9.32 -22.79 -5.42
C ALA A 18 -10.02 -24.17 -5.52
N GLU A 19 -11.16 -24.25 -6.21
CA GLU A 19 -11.84 -25.52 -6.48
C GLU A 19 -11.00 -26.43 -7.39
N LEU A 20 -10.35 -25.86 -8.41
CA LEU A 20 -9.47 -26.60 -9.31
C LEU A 20 -8.22 -27.11 -8.57
N GLU A 21 -7.59 -26.27 -7.75
CA GLU A 21 -6.43 -26.62 -6.92
C GLU A 21 -6.78 -27.71 -5.88
N ALA A 22 -7.94 -27.61 -5.24
CA ALA A 22 -8.43 -28.63 -4.32
C ALA A 22 -8.66 -29.97 -5.04
N ARG A 23 -9.19 -29.94 -6.27
CA ARG A 23 -9.37 -31.15 -7.08
C ARG A 23 -8.04 -31.78 -7.50
N ILE A 24 -7.03 -30.96 -7.84
CA ILE A 24 -5.67 -31.45 -8.12
C ILE A 24 -5.10 -32.15 -6.88
N GLN A 25 -5.26 -31.56 -5.70
CA GLN A 25 -4.78 -32.16 -4.45
C GLN A 25 -5.49 -33.47 -4.13
N GLN A 26 -6.81 -33.55 -4.30
CA GLN A 26 -7.55 -34.80 -4.11
C GLN A 26 -7.09 -35.92 -5.06
N ILE A 27 -6.80 -35.58 -6.32
CA ILE A 27 -6.27 -36.56 -7.29
C ILE A 27 -4.88 -37.04 -6.87
N ARG A 28 -4.01 -36.14 -6.39
CA ARG A 28 -2.69 -36.48 -5.84
C ARG A 28 -2.79 -37.45 -4.68
N ASP A 29 -3.66 -37.15 -3.73
CA ASP A 29 -3.82 -37.95 -2.51
C ASP A 29 -4.33 -39.36 -2.87
N LEU A 30 -5.37 -39.45 -3.72
CA LEU A 30 -5.93 -40.73 -4.19
C LEU A 30 -4.93 -41.55 -5.01
N ALA A 31 -4.12 -40.91 -5.86
CA ALA A 31 -3.11 -41.60 -6.64
C ALA A 31 -1.98 -42.17 -5.77
N SER A 32 -1.57 -41.41 -4.75
CA SER A 32 -0.59 -41.87 -3.76
C SER A 32 -1.13 -43.04 -2.92
N GLU A 33 -2.41 -43.03 -2.55
CA GLU A 33 -3.04 -44.12 -1.79
C GLU A 33 -3.21 -45.39 -2.60
N ASN A 34 -3.56 -45.27 -3.89
CA ASN A 34 -3.87 -46.43 -4.75
C ASN A 34 -2.67 -46.90 -5.60
N GLY A 35 -1.52 -46.22 -5.52
CA GLY A 35 -0.32 -46.57 -6.29
C GLY A 35 -0.51 -46.42 -7.81
N VAL A 36 -1.37 -45.49 -8.25
CA VAL A 36 -1.67 -45.25 -9.67
C VAL A 36 -0.87 -44.05 -10.16
N ASP A 37 -0.25 -44.16 -11.34
CA ASP A 37 0.40 -43.02 -11.98
C ASP A 37 -0.63 -42.13 -12.69
N VAL A 38 -0.78 -40.91 -12.18
CA VAL A 38 -1.63 -39.85 -12.75
C VAL A 38 -0.81 -38.59 -13.08
N SER A 39 0.52 -38.72 -13.18
CA SER A 39 1.44 -37.58 -13.30
C SER A 39 1.11 -36.67 -14.50
N GLU A 40 0.76 -37.27 -15.64
CA GLU A 40 0.39 -36.52 -16.85
C GLU A 40 -0.92 -35.72 -16.66
N GLN A 41 -1.91 -36.32 -16.00
CA GLN A 41 -3.20 -35.68 -15.73
C GLN A 41 -3.05 -34.54 -14.73
N ILE A 42 -2.20 -34.72 -13.71
CA ILE A 42 -1.85 -33.66 -12.76
C ILE A 42 -1.18 -32.49 -13.50
N GLN A 43 -0.19 -32.76 -14.35
CA GLN A 43 0.50 -31.71 -15.11
C GLN A 43 -0.46 -30.91 -16.00
N GLN A 44 -1.40 -31.57 -16.66
CA GLN A 44 -2.42 -30.90 -17.47
C GLN A 44 -3.35 -30.01 -16.62
N LEU A 45 -3.76 -30.50 -15.45
CA LEU A 45 -4.61 -29.73 -14.53
C LEU A 45 -3.86 -28.55 -13.91
N GLU A 46 -2.58 -28.72 -13.56
CA GLU A 46 -1.72 -27.63 -13.05
C GLU A 46 -1.52 -26.55 -14.11
N ALA A 47 -1.22 -26.91 -15.36
CA ALA A 47 -1.13 -25.95 -16.45
C ALA A 47 -2.44 -25.18 -16.65
N ARG A 48 -3.59 -25.87 -16.54
CA ARG A 48 -4.91 -25.23 -16.59
C ARG A 48 -5.15 -24.29 -15.41
N ALA A 49 -4.70 -24.66 -14.21
CA ALA A 49 -4.80 -23.81 -13.02
C ALA A 49 -3.95 -22.55 -13.16
N ASP A 50 -2.73 -22.68 -13.71
CA ASP A 50 -1.84 -21.55 -13.99
C ASP A 50 -2.45 -20.60 -15.03
N GLN A 51 -3.03 -21.12 -16.11
CA GLN A 51 -3.73 -20.32 -17.10
C GLN A 51 -4.94 -19.60 -16.48
N LEU A 52 -5.79 -20.31 -15.75
CA LEU A 52 -6.96 -19.72 -15.08
C LEU A 52 -6.54 -18.62 -14.09
N ARG A 53 -5.44 -18.84 -13.35
CA ARG A 53 -4.87 -17.84 -12.45
C ARG A 53 -4.45 -16.58 -13.20
N GLN A 54 -3.76 -16.72 -14.34
CA GLN A 54 -3.38 -15.57 -15.17
C GLN A 54 -4.60 -14.83 -15.71
N GLU A 55 -5.60 -15.55 -16.21
CA GLU A 55 -6.85 -14.96 -16.71
C GLU A 55 -7.55 -14.14 -15.63
N ILE A 56 -7.82 -14.73 -14.45
CA ILE A 56 -8.48 -14.05 -13.33
C ILE A 56 -7.75 -12.77 -12.93
N PHE A 57 -6.43 -12.85 -12.71
CA PHE A 57 -5.66 -11.71 -12.18
C PHE A 57 -5.35 -10.64 -13.24
N SER A 58 -5.39 -10.98 -14.53
CA SER A 58 -5.22 -10.00 -15.62
C SER A 58 -6.46 -9.13 -15.87
N SER A 59 -7.67 -9.63 -15.56
CA SER A 59 -8.94 -8.97 -15.85
C SER A 59 -9.70 -8.48 -14.61
N LEU A 60 -8.98 -8.15 -13.53
CA LEU A 60 -9.61 -7.71 -12.28
C LEU A 60 -10.29 -6.34 -12.44
N SER A 61 -11.55 -6.26 -12.01
CA SER A 61 -12.28 -5.01 -11.90
C SER A 61 -11.72 -4.12 -10.76
N PRO A 62 -12.00 -2.81 -10.75
CA PRO A 62 -11.54 -1.91 -9.69
C PRO A 62 -11.93 -2.36 -8.28
N ILE A 63 -13.14 -2.90 -8.11
CA ILE A 63 -13.59 -3.40 -6.81
C ILE A 63 -12.85 -4.69 -6.38
N GLN A 64 -12.50 -5.56 -7.33
CA GLN A 64 -11.72 -6.76 -7.06
C GLN A 64 -10.26 -6.39 -6.68
N ARG A 65 -9.68 -5.38 -7.32
CA ARG A 65 -8.38 -4.82 -6.91
C ARG A 65 -8.45 -4.22 -5.50
N LEU A 66 -9.52 -3.48 -5.16
CA LEU A 66 -9.74 -3.00 -3.78
C LEU A 66 -9.83 -4.16 -2.78
N GLN A 67 -10.49 -5.27 -3.13
CA GLN A 67 -10.54 -6.47 -2.29
C GLN A 67 -9.14 -7.07 -2.06
N LEU A 68 -8.27 -7.06 -3.08
CA LEU A 68 -6.85 -7.46 -2.92
C LEU A 68 -6.05 -6.47 -2.09
N ALA A 69 -6.27 -5.16 -2.24
CA ALA A 69 -5.66 -4.11 -1.43
C ALA A 69 -6.04 -4.24 0.06
N ARG A 70 -7.26 -4.70 0.34
CA ARG A 70 -7.79 -4.97 1.69
C ARG A 70 -7.60 -6.41 2.15
N HIS A 71 -6.88 -7.23 1.39
CA HIS A 71 -6.72 -8.64 1.71
C HIS A 71 -6.05 -8.80 3.10
N PRO A 72 -6.59 -9.63 4.02
CA PRO A 72 -6.09 -9.72 5.41
C PRO A 72 -4.62 -10.14 5.54
N ARG A 73 -4.09 -10.84 4.53
CA ARG A 73 -2.67 -11.25 4.46
C ARG A 73 -1.81 -10.37 3.56
N ARG A 74 -2.33 -9.23 3.09
CA ARG A 74 -1.52 -8.29 2.32
C ARG A 74 -0.34 -7.82 3.19
N PRO A 75 0.91 -7.84 2.68
CA PRO A 75 2.04 -7.42 3.49
C PRO A 75 1.88 -5.97 3.94
N SER A 76 2.08 -5.75 5.23
CA SER A 76 2.04 -4.46 5.91
C SER A 76 3.41 -3.76 5.90
N THR A 77 3.48 -2.52 6.38
CA THR A 77 4.72 -1.72 6.45
C THR A 77 5.87 -2.48 7.11
N LEU A 78 5.65 -3.10 8.27
CA LEU A 78 6.69 -3.86 8.97
C LEU A 78 7.13 -5.12 8.21
N ASP A 79 6.26 -5.72 7.39
CA ASP A 79 6.61 -6.88 6.57
C ASP A 79 7.60 -6.49 5.46
N TYR A 80 7.35 -5.36 4.81
CA TYR A 80 8.27 -4.83 3.81
C TYR A 80 9.58 -4.36 4.46
N ILE A 81 9.55 -3.67 5.60
CA ILE A 81 10.76 -3.29 6.33
C ILE A 81 11.62 -4.52 6.62
N GLN A 82 11.02 -5.58 7.15
CA GLN A 82 11.73 -6.84 7.40
C GLN A 82 12.28 -7.48 6.12
N GLY A 83 11.56 -7.37 5.01
CA GLY A 83 11.97 -7.95 3.73
C GLY A 83 13.05 -7.17 2.97
N ILE A 84 13.17 -5.84 3.18
CA ILE A 84 14.05 -4.98 2.36
C ILE A 84 15.27 -4.43 3.11
N THR A 85 15.23 -4.39 4.44
CA THR A 85 16.26 -3.75 5.26
C THR A 85 17.29 -4.74 5.82
N ASP A 86 18.52 -4.27 5.99
CA ASP A 86 19.62 -5.02 6.60
C ASP A 86 19.67 -4.78 8.12
N GLU A 87 19.31 -3.56 8.53
CA GLU A 87 19.25 -3.08 9.91
C GLU A 87 17.98 -2.25 10.09
N TRP A 88 17.32 -2.37 11.24
CA TRP A 88 16.10 -1.63 11.57
C TRP A 88 16.08 -1.22 13.04
N VAL A 89 15.78 0.05 13.30
CA VAL A 89 15.54 0.60 14.64
C VAL A 89 14.27 1.45 14.59
N GLU A 90 13.19 0.91 15.17
CA GLU A 90 11.92 1.64 15.31
C GLU A 90 12.07 2.79 16.32
N LEU A 91 11.50 3.95 15.98
CA LEU A 91 11.55 5.17 16.79
C LEU A 91 10.14 5.63 17.15
N HIS A 92 9.87 5.68 18.45
CA HIS A 92 8.54 5.94 18.99
C HIS A 92 8.28 7.41 19.34
N GLY A 93 7.00 7.76 19.39
CA GLY A 93 6.47 8.99 19.97
C GLY A 93 6.54 10.24 19.09
N ASP A 94 5.64 11.19 19.33
CA ASP A 94 5.55 12.49 18.66
C ASP A 94 6.21 13.65 19.46
N ARG A 95 6.69 13.36 20.68
CA ARG A 95 7.19 14.34 21.67
C ARG A 95 6.13 15.33 22.17
N ARG A 96 4.85 15.03 21.97
CA ARG A 96 3.68 15.77 22.44
C ARG A 96 2.71 14.90 23.25
N GLY A 97 3.10 13.67 23.57
CA GLY A 97 2.39 12.77 24.47
C GLY A 97 1.71 11.58 23.80
N SER A 98 1.91 11.37 22.50
CA SER A 98 1.33 10.24 21.76
C SER A 98 2.41 9.41 21.06
N ASP A 99 2.28 8.09 21.13
CA ASP A 99 2.95 7.16 20.22
C ASP A 99 1.89 6.35 19.50
N ASP A 100 1.51 6.81 18.31
CA ASP A 100 0.39 6.21 17.57
C ASP A 100 0.79 4.86 16.96
N PRO A 101 0.14 3.75 17.34
CA PRO A 101 0.46 2.43 16.81
C PRO A 101 0.08 2.26 15.34
N ALA A 102 -0.84 3.07 14.80
CA ALA A 102 -1.28 3.00 13.40
C ALA A 102 -0.24 3.55 12.41
N LEU A 103 0.78 4.26 12.89
CA LEU A 103 1.87 4.78 12.07
C LEU A 103 3.21 4.38 12.69
N VAL A 104 3.98 3.53 12.03
CA VAL A 104 5.31 3.09 12.50
C VAL A 104 6.39 3.84 11.73
N GLY A 105 7.59 3.94 12.31
CA GLY A 105 8.72 4.52 11.60
C GLY A 105 10.01 4.48 12.39
N GLY A 106 11.13 4.64 11.69
CA GLY A 106 12.45 4.39 12.26
C GLY A 106 13.58 4.59 11.26
N ILE A 107 14.79 4.30 11.72
CA ILE A 107 16.00 4.35 10.91
C ILE A 107 16.28 2.93 10.44
N ALA A 108 16.64 2.80 9.16
CA ALA A 108 16.99 1.53 8.57
C ALA A 108 18.23 1.64 7.70
N ARG A 109 18.79 0.49 7.31
CA ARG A 109 19.78 0.39 6.25
C ARG A 109 19.20 -0.42 5.10
N VAL A 110 19.23 0.13 3.89
CA VAL A 110 18.80 -0.56 2.67
C VAL A 110 19.97 -0.58 1.70
N ALA A 111 20.52 -1.77 1.44
CA ALA A 111 21.68 -1.95 0.56
C ALA A 111 22.87 -1.06 0.96
N GLY A 112 23.12 -0.97 2.27
CA GLY A 112 24.19 -0.14 2.82
C GLY A 112 23.82 1.33 3.10
N ILE A 113 22.75 1.85 2.50
CA ILE A 113 22.34 3.26 2.58
C ILE A 113 21.48 3.50 3.83
N PRO A 114 21.83 4.46 4.72
CA PRO A 114 20.99 4.84 5.84
C PRO A 114 19.76 5.62 5.36
N VAL A 115 18.57 5.19 5.78
CA VAL A 115 17.29 5.78 5.38
C VAL A 115 16.36 5.91 6.58
N VAL A 116 15.38 6.82 6.50
CA VAL A 116 14.23 6.82 7.39
C VAL A 116 13.05 6.18 6.66
N ILE A 117 12.47 5.14 7.26
CA ILE A 117 11.26 4.49 6.75
C ILE A 117 10.13 4.76 7.73
N LEU A 118 8.96 5.15 7.23
CA LEU A 118 7.74 5.31 8.02
C LEU A 118 6.51 4.91 7.21
N GLY A 119 5.43 4.52 7.86
CA GLY A 119 4.24 4.11 7.13
C GLY A 119 3.08 3.72 8.01
N HIS A 120 1.94 3.50 7.37
CA HIS A 120 0.75 3.00 8.04
C HIS A 120 0.94 1.54 8.40
N GLN A 121 0.58 1.16 9.61
CA GLN A 121 0.65 -0.22 10.07
C GLN A 121 -0.75 -0.75 10.34
N LYS A 122 -1.24 -1.63 9.46
CA LYS A 122 -2.41 -2.46 9.73
C LYS A 122 -2.03 -3.67 10.60
N GLY A 123 -3.00 -4.26 11.28
CA GLY A 123 -2.77 -5.45 12.09
C GLY A 123 -2.92 -6.75 11.30
N ARG A 124 -2.25 -7.82 11.73
CA ARG A 124 -2.34 -9.13 11.07
C ARG A 124 -3.55 -9.97 11.49
N ASP A 125 -4.10 -9.69 12.66
CA ASP A 125 -5.29 -10.36 13.18
C ASP A 125 -6.25 -9.34 13.81
N THR A 126 -7.39 -9.79 14.32
CA THR A 126 -8.41 -8.90 14.89
C THR A 126 -7.88 -8.09 16.09
N LYS A 127 -7.07 -8.71 16.97
CA LYS A 127 -6.56 -8.02 18.16
C LYS A 127 -5.54 -6.96 17.75
N ASP A 128 -4.63 -7.34 16.85
CA ASP A 128 -3.61 -6.44 16.33
C ASP A 128 -4.24 -5.29 15.52
N ASN A 129 -5.28 -5.56 14.75
CA ASN A 129 -6.01 -4.50 14.02
C ASN A 129 -6.65 -3.48 14.95
N VAL A 130 -7.27 -3.93 16.05
CA VAL A 130 -7.83 -3.00 17.04
C VAL A 130 -6.73 -2.17 17.70
N LEU A 131 -5.61 -2.80 18.07
CA LEU A 131 -4.46 -2.10 18.65
C LEU A 131 -3.90 -1.03 17.69
N ARG A 132 -3.77 -1.39 16.41
CA ARG A 132 -3.23 -0.54 15.34
C ARG A 132 -4.27 0.40 14.72
N ASN A 133 -5.47 0.49 15.30
CA ASN A 133 -6.61 1.24 14.77
C ASN A 133 -6.85 0.99 13.27
N PHE A 134 -6.64 -0.25 12.80
CA PHE A 134 -6.75 -0.67 11.40
C PHE A 134 -5.90 0.18 10.44
N GLY A 135 -4.77 0.73 10.91
CA GLY A 135 -3.91 1.62 10.12
C GLY A 135 -4.45 3.05 9.96
N MET A 136 -5.49 3.43 10.70
CA MET A 136 -6.05 4.79 10.70
C MET A 136 -5.31 5.64 11.74
N ALA A 137 -4.34 6.43 11.28
CA ALA A 137 -3.57 7.30 12.15
C ALA A 137 -4.43 8.43 12.76
N SER A 138 -4.21 8.68 14.04
CA SER A 138 -4.62 9.86 14.79
C SER A 138 -3.65 11.03 14.54
N PRO A 139 -3.92 12.23 15.07
CA PRO A 139 -3.03 13.39 14.87
C PRO A 139 -1.60 13.13 15.39
N GLY A 140 -1.46 12.35 16.46
CA GLY A 140 -0.16 11.97 17.02
C GLY A 140 0.69 11.14 16.04
N GLY A 141 0.05 10.32 15.21
CA GLY A 141 0.73 9.55 14.15
C GLY A 141 1.35 10.46 13.10
N TYR A 142 0.59 11.42 12.57
CA TYR A 142 1.12 12.37 11.58
C TYR A 142 2.23 13.26 12.15
N ARG A 143 2.09 13.71 13.40
CA ARG A 143 3.14 14.49 14.09
C ARG A 143 4.40 13.66 14.33
N LYS A 144 4.26 12.38 14.71
CA LYS A 144 5.38 11.44 14.78
C LYS A 144 6.04 11.26 13.41
N ALA A 145 5.27 11.07 12.34
CA ALA A 145 5.79 10.97 10.99
C ALA A 145 6.64 12.19 10.62
N MET A 146 6.13 13.40 10.88
CA MET A 146 6.86 14.63 10.59
C MET A 146 8.15 14.75 11.39
N ARG A 147 8.12 14.43 12.69
CA ARG A 147 9.34 14.41 13.52
C ARG A 147 10.41 13.49 12.94
N LEU A 148 10.02 12.32 12.42
CA LEU A 148 10.95 11.37 11.81
C LEU A 148 11.49 11.88 10.47
N MET A 149 10.64 12.51 9.65
CA MET A 149 11.07 13.12 8.40
C MET A 149 12.01 14.32 8.63
N GLU A 150 11.77 15.17 9.62
CA GLU A 150 12.67 16.26 10.01
C GLU A 150 14.02 15.73 10.54
N HIS A 151 14.00 14.58 11.22
CA HIS A 151 15.21 13.88 11.62
C HIS A 151 15.99 13.40 10.38
N ALA A 152 15.31 12.81 9.41
CA ALA A 152 15.93 12.39 8.15
C ALA A 152 16.59 13.57 7.43
N ASP A 153 15.86 14.67 7.30
CA ASP A 153 16.31 15.90 6.63
C ASP A 153 17.55 16.50 7.30
N ARG A 154 17.55 16.58 8.63
CA ARG A 154 18.70 17.08 9.41
C ARG A 154 19.99 16.29 9.19
N PHE A 155 19.88 14.98 9.00
CA PHE A 155 21.03 14.09 8.84
C PHE A 155 21.27 13.67 7.38
N GLY A 156 20.55 14.27 6.43
CA GLY A 156 20.71 13.97 5.00
C GLY A 156 20.29 12.55 4.60
N MET A 157 19.39 11.92 5.36
CA MET A 157 18.90 10.57 5.08
C MET A 157 17.68 10.62 4.15
N PRO A 158 17.64 9.82 3.08
CA PRO A 158 16.44 9.64 2.26
C PRO A 158 15.25 9.12 3.08
N ILE A 159 14.04 9.46 2.65
CA ILE A 159 12.79 9.08 3.30
C ILE A 159 12.02 8.13 2.39
N PHE A 160 11.63 6.97 2.91
CA PHE A 160 10.65 6.08 2.28
C PHE A 160 9.37 6.07 3.08
N THR A 161 8.23 6.35 2.43
CA THR A 161 6.91 6.27 3.07
C THR A 161 6.07 5.14 2.50
N PHE A 162 5.42 4.37 3.37
CA PHE A 162 4.52 3.28 2.98
C PHE A 162 3.06 3.59 3.34
N ILE A 163 2.23 3.73 2.31
CA ILE A 163 0.84 4.13 2.40
C ILE A 163 -0.06 2.90 2.38
N ASP A 164 -0.76 2.67 3.49
CA ASP A 164 -1.73 1.59 3.65
C ASP A 164 -2.77 1.91 4.75
N THR A 165 -3.69 2.79 4.43
CA THR A 165 -4.73 3.26 5.33
C THR A 165 -6.07 3.40 4.61
N PRO A 166 -7.19 3.02 5.24
CA PRO A 166 -8.51 3.35 4.72
C PRO A 166 -8.82 4.86 4.86
N GLY A 167 -8.04 5.57 5.69
CA GLY A 167 -8.17 7.00 5.93
C GLY A 167 -7.63 7.41 7.29
N ALA A 168 -7.59 8.71 7.55
CA ALA A 168 -7.29 9.22 8.88
C ALA A 168 -8.39 8.81 9.87
N TRP A 169 -8.03 8.60 11.14
CA TRP A 169 -9.03 8.26 12.15
C TRP A 169 -10.05 9.39 12.32
N ALA A 170 -11.32 9.08 12.09
CA ALA A 170 -12.45 10.03 12.14
C ALA A 170 -13.18 9.95 13.50
N GLY A 171 -12.43 10.14 14.59
CA GLY A 171 -12.95 10.11 15.96
C GLY A 171 -13.03 11.49 16.60
N VAL A 172 -13.92 11.66 17.58
CA VAL A 172 -14.09 12.92 18.34
C VAL A 172 -12.77 13.39 18.95
N GLU A 173 -12.00 12.48 19.53
CA GLU A 173 -10.68 12.80 20.10
C GLU A 173 -9.67 13.26 19.03
N ALA A 174 -9.73 12.67 17.83
CA ALA A 174 -8.86 13.08 16.73
C ALA A 174 -9.18 14.51 16.28
N GLU A 175 -10.46 14.89 16.23
CA GLU A 175 -10.90 16.25 15.93
C GLU A 175 -10.45 17.24 17.02
N HIS A 176 -10.67 16.91 18.31
CA HIS A 176 -10.20 17.73 19.43
C HIS A 176 -8.69 17.96 19.42
N LEU A 177 -7.93 16.95 19.03
CA LEU A 177 -6.47 17.01 18.94
C LEU A 177 -5.95 17.58 17.62
N GLY A 178 -6.83 17.97 16.69
CA GLY A 178 -6.48 18.65 15.45
C GLY A 178 -6.04 17.74 14.30
N GLN A 179 -6.88 16.79 13.89
CA GLN A 179 -6.61 15.89 12.76
C GLN A 179 -6.34 16.63 11.45
N GLY A 180 -7.19 17.61 11.12
CA GLY A 180 -7.00 18.46 9.94
C GLY A 180 -5.69 19.26 9.99
N GLU A 181 -5.33 19.79 11.17
CA GLU A 181 -4.06 20.52 11.37
C GLU A 181 -2.86 19.62 11.18
N ALA A 182 -2.85 18.44 11.79
CA ALA A 182 -1.71 17.54 11.73
C ALA A 182 -1.43 17.06 10.29
N ILE A 183 -2.48 16.75 9.53
CA ILE A 183 -2.35 16.42 8.10
C ILE A 183 -1.87 17.65 7.32
N ALA A 184 -2.52 18.80 7.46
CA ALA A 184 -2.15 20.01 6.71
C ALA A 184 -0.72 20.48 6.99
N TYR A 185 -0.27 20.36 8.24
CA TYR A 185 1.10 20.64 8.65
C TYR A 185 2.08 19.74 7.90
N ASN A 186 1.84 18.42 7.89
CA ASN A 186 2.68 17.48 7.15
C ASN A 186 2.72 17.84 5.66
N LEU A 187 1.57 18.09 5.02
CA LEU A 187 1.54 18.47 3.60
C LEU A 187 2.45 19.67 3.32
N ARG A 188 2.33 20.73 4.12
CA ARG A 188 3.14 21.95 3.98
C ARG A 188 4.63 21.66 4.19
N GLU A 189 4.99 20.97 5.26
CA GLU A 189 6.39 20.77 5.63
C GLU A 189 7.10 19.73 4.75
N MET A 190 6.38 18.76 4.19
CA MET A 190 6.98 17.79 3.25
C MET A 190 7.51 18.48 1.98
N PHE A 191 6.95 19.61 1.53
CA PHE A 191 7.47 20.35 0.37
C PHE A 191 8.84 21.00 0.62
N ARG A 192 9.21 21.31 1.86
CA ARG A 192 10.46 22.02 2.17
C ARG A 192 11.68 21.12 2.37
N LEU A 193 11.48 19.81 2.59
CA LEU A 193 12.58 18.88 2.91
C LEU A 193 13.56 18.78 1.74
N ASP A 194 14.84 18.80 2.05
CA ASP A 194 15.95 18.81 1.08
C ASP A 194 16.36 17.40 0.65
N VAL A 195 16.04 16.40 1.46
CA VAL A 195 16.32 14.98 1.18
C VAL A 195 15.35 14.37 0.17
N PRO A 196 15.74 13.29 -0.55
CA PRO A 196 14.83 12.52 -1.39
C PRO A 196 13.68 11.89 -0.60
N ILE A 197 12.47 11.95 -1.14
CA ILE A 197 11.27 11.32 -0.57
C ILE A 197 10.61 10.43 -1.62
N ILE A 198 10.53 9.13 -1.34
CA ILE A 198 9.84 8.15 -2.18
C ILE A 198 8.66 7.58 -1.42
N CYS A 199 7.45 7.90 -1.88
CA CYS A 199 6.21 7.40 -1.32
C CYS A 199 5.76 6.16 -2.10
N THR A 200 5.30 5.12 -1.43
CA THR A 200 4.73 3.93 -2.07
C THR A 200 3.39 3.58 -1.46
N VAL A 201 2.34 3.50 -2.28
CA VAL A 201 1.06 2.93 -1.87
C VAL A 201 1.16 1.41 -1.95
N ILE A 202 1.31 0.78 -0.78
CA ILE A 202 1.48 -0.67 -0.66
C ILE A 202 0.15 -1.38 -0.43
N GLY A 203 -0.93 -0.68 -0.10
CA GLY A 203 -2.27 -1.25 0.09
C GLY A 203 -3.37 -0.25 -0.26
N GLU A 204 -4.04 0.31 0.74
CA GLU A 204 -5.07 1.33 0.52
C GLU A 204 -4.51 2.75 0.72
N GLY A 205 -4.75 3.63 -0.25
CA GLY A 205 -4.45 5.05 -0.19
C GLY A 205 -5.70 5.85 0.11
N GLY A 206 -6.15 5.86 1.37
CA GLY A 206 -7.37 6.53 1.79
C GLY A 206 -7.20 8.04 2.03
N SER A 207 -7.70 8.85 1.09
CA SER A 207 -7.97 10.29 1.24
C SER A 207 -6.78 11.10 1.78
N GLY A 208 -7.07 12.17 2.55
CA GLY A 208 -6.08 13.01 3.20
C GLY A 208 -5.21 12.28 4.21
N GLY A 209 -5.68 11.16 4.77
CA GLY A 209 -4.87 10.36 5.69
C GLY A 209 -3.67 9.73 4.99
N ALA A 210 -3.89 9.13 3.83
CA ALA A 210 -2.81 8.65 2.97
C ALA A 210 -1.90 9.81 2.51
N LEU A 211 -2.49 10.92 2.09
CA LEU A 211 -1.74 12.08 1.60
C LEU A 211 -0.87 12.74 2.70
N GLY A 212 -1.23 12.61 3.97
CA GLY A 212 -0.48 13.15 5.12
C GLY A 212 0.95 12.61 5.28
N ILE A 213 1.31 11.56 4.53
CA ILE A 213 2.70 11.09 4.35
C ILE A 213 3.03 10.80 2.87
N GLY A 214 2.25 11.35 1.95
CA GLY A 214 2.28 11.04 0.51
C GLY A 214 2.83 12.14 -0.39
N VAL A 215 3.35 13.23 0.18
CA VAL A 215 4.00 14.30 -0.58
C VAL A 215 5.49 13.98 -0.77
N GLY A 216 5.83 13.40 -1.92
CA GLY A 216 7.21 13.01 -2.23
C GLY A 216 7.64 13.32 -3.67
N ASP A 217 8.93 13.18 -3.92
CA ASP A 217 9.54 13.37 -5.24
C ASP A 217 9.08 12.28 -6.22
N ARG A 218 8.82 11.08 -5.68
CA ARG A 218 8.28 9.93 -6.38
C ARG A 218 7.09 9.34 -5.62
N LEU A 219 6.06 8.96 -6.34
CA LEU A 219 4.88 8.24 -5.84
C LEU A 219 4.72 6.95 -6.64
N LEU A 220 5.08 5.85 -6.01
CA LEU A 220 4.94 4.49 -6.53
C LEU A 220 3.65 3.88 -6.00
N ILE A 221 3.13 2.86 -6.68
CA ILE A 221 1.97 2.10 -6.22
C ILE A 221 2.14 0.63 -6.62
N LEU A 222 1.82 -0.28 -5.71
CA LEU A 222 1.73 -1.69 -6.07
C LEU A 222 0.53 -1.93 -7.01
N GLU A 223 0.66 -2.86 -7.93
CA GLU A 223 -0.31 -3.10 -9.00
C GLU A 223 -1.76 -3.23 -8.52
N ASN A 224 -2.00 -3.92 -7.41
CA ASN A 224 -3.34 -4.12 -6.85
C ASN A 224 -3.67 -3.17 -5.70
N ALA A 225 -2.77 -2.24 -5.36
CA ALA A 225 -3.08 -1.15 -4.45
C ALA A 225 -3.99 -0.11 -5.12
N VAL A 226 -4.66 0.70 -4.29
CA VAL A 226 -5.64 1.70 -4.72
C VAL A 226 -5.36 3.04 -4.05
N TYR A 227 -5.64 4.16 -4.73
CA TYR A 227 -5.52 5.50 -4.16
C TYR A 227 -6.79 6.28 -4.50
N THR A 228 -7.48 6.82 -3.49
CA THR A 228 -8.79 7.47 -3.68
C THR A 228 -9.02 8.62 -2.71
N VAL A 229 -9.79 9.63 -3.15
CA VAL A 229 -10.22 10.76 -2.31
C VAL A 229 -11.24 10.36 -1.23
N ALA A 230 -12.02 9.31 -1.49
CA ALA A 230 -13.02 8.76 -0.58
C ALA A 230 -13.18 7.27 -0.82
N THR A 231 -13.62 6.51 0.19
CA THR A 231 -13.91 5.09 -0.01
C THR A 231 -15.05 4.92 -1.01
N PRO A 232 -15.04 3.89 -1.88
CA PRO A 232 -16.13 3.66 -2.81
C PRO A 232 -17.48 3.50 -2.12
N GLU A 233 -17.51 2.92 -0.92
CA GLU A 233 -18.71 2.79 -0.10
C GLU A 233 -19.28 4.16 0.32
N ALA A 234 -18.42 5.08 0.78
CA ALA A 234 -18.85 6.43 1.16
C ALA A 234 -19.31 7.25 -0.05
N CYS A 235 -18.58 7.15 -1.17
CA CYS A 235 -18.95 7.80 -2.43
C CYS A 235 -20.32 7.30 -2.93
N ALA A 236 -20.56 5.99 -2.89
CA ALA A 236 -21.82 5.36 -3.28
C ALA A 236 -22.99 5.80 -2.38
N ALA A 237 -22.77 5.85 -1.08
CA ALA A 237 -23.78 6.32 -0.11
C ALA A 237 -24.17 7.80 -0.33
N ILE A 238 -23.25 8.65 -0.79
CA ILE A 238 -23.52 10.08 -1.02
C ILE A 238 -24.16 10.30 -2.39
N LEU A 239 -23.50 9.86 -3.47
CA LEU A 239 -23.92 10.19 -4.83
C LEU A 239 -25.09 9.34 -5.33
N TRP A 240 -25.16 8.08 -4.89
CA TRP A 240 -26.22 7.15 -5.30
C TRP A 240 -27.22 6.82 -4.20
N LYS A 241 -27.01 7.33 -2.97
CA LYS A 241 -27.84 7.02 -1.78
C LYS A 241 -27.93 5.51 -1.48
N ASP A 242 -26.91 4.75 -1.90
CA ASP A 242 -26.88 3.29 -1.80
C ASP A 242 -25.43 2.80 -1.72
N ALA A 243 -25.00 2.32 -0.55
CA ALA A 243 -23.66 1.78 -0.35
C ALA A 243 -23.40 0.49 -1.16
N GLY A 244 -24.45 -0.24 -1.57
CA GLY A 244 -24.33 -1.42 -2.43
C GLY A 244 -23.79 -1.09 -3.83
N LYS A 245 -23.80 0.18 -4.24
CA LYS A 245 -23.23 0.66 -5.50
C LYS A 245 -21.75 1.01 -5.41
N ALA A 246 -21.04 0.54 -4.38
CA ALA A 246 -19.58 0.67 -4.27
C ALA A 246 -18.81 0.20 -5.52
N PRO A 247 -19.19 -0.89 -6.23
CA PRO A 247 -18.52 -1.26 -7.49
C PRO A 247 -18.62 -0.17 -8.56
N GLN A 248 -19.79 0.42 -8.74
CA GLN A 248 -20.02 1.53 -9.68
C GLN A 248 -19.23 2.78 -9.28
N ALA A 249 -19.17 3.08 -7.98
CA ALA A 249 -18.39 4.20 -7.48
C ALA A 249 -16.87 3.99 -7.66
N ALA A 250 -16.36 2.78 -7.45
CA ALA A 250 -14.95 2.45 -7.64
C ALA A 250 -14.50 2.65 -9.10
N GLU A 251 -15.33 2.27 -10.07
CA GLU A 251 -15.09 2.52 -11.49
C GLU A 251 -15.11 4.02 -11.82
N ALA A 252 -16.12 4.74 -11.32
CA ALA A 252 -16.26 6.17 -11.59
C ALA A 252 -15.11 7.01 -10.98
N LEU A 253 -14.63 6.62 -9.79
CA LEU A 253 -13.55 7.29 -9.08
C LEU A 253 -12.16 7.02 -9.67
N LYS A 254 -12.01 6.02 -10.55
CA LYS A 254 -10.73 5.71 -11.21
C LYS A 254 -9.58 5.43 -10.21
N ILE A 255 -9.84 4.55 -9.25
CA ILE A 255 -8.97 4.32 -8.07
C ILE A 255 -7.76 3.41 -8.32
N THR A 256 -7.67 2.77 -9.48
CA THR A 256 -6.67 1.72 -9.75
C THR A 256 -5.30 2.30 -10.10
N SER A 257 -4.23 1.53 -9.89
CA SER A 257 -2.87 1.90 -10.29
C SER A 257 -2.76 2.36 -11.75
N SER A 258 -3.39 1.62 -12.67
CA SER A 258 -3.44 1.96 -14.11
C SER A 258 -4.20 3.26 -14.39
N ASP A 259 -5.35 3.47 -13.75
CA ASP A 259 -6.11 4.71 -13.88
C ASP A 259 -5.28 5.92 -13.41
N LEU A 260 -4.69 5.81 -12.22
CA LEU A 260 -3.87 6.86 -11.61
C LEU A 260 -2.62 7.18 -12.43
N LYS A 261 -2.04 6.17 -13.10
CA LYS A 261 -0.94 6.36 -14.04
C LYS A 261 -1.38 7.15 -15.26
N ASN A 262 -2.53 6.81 -15.84
CA ASN A 262 -3.10 7.49 -17.00
C ASN A 262 -3.49 8.94 -16.67
N LEU A 263 -3.90 9.21 -15.43
CA LEU A 263 -4.19 10.55 -14.92
C LEU A 263 -2.93 11.36 -14.56
N GLY A 264 -1.74 10.77 -14.62
CA GLY A 264 -0.48 11.42 -14.26
C GLY A 264 -0.30 11.70 -12.76
N ILE A 265 -1.02 10.97 -11.90
CA ILE A 265 -0.96 11.15 -10.43
C ILE A 265 0.24 10.40 -9.83
N ILE A 266 0.56 9.22 -10.37
CA ILE A 266 1.65 8.36 -9.90
C ILE A 266 2.79 8.25 -10.92
N ASP A 267 3.99 7.95 -10.43
CA ASP A 267 5.20 7.87 -11.26
C ASP A 267 5.49 6.44 -11.73
N GLN A 268 5.17 5.41 -10.95
CA GLN A 268 5.50 4.03 -11.30
C GLN A 268 4.49 3.04 -10.71
N ILE A 269 4.11 2.05 -11.51
CA ILE A 269 3.37 0.87 -11.05
C ILE A 269 4.37 -0.23 -10.79
N LEU A 270 4.30 -0.81 -9.59
CA LEU A 270 5.14 -1.93 -9.17
C LEU A 270 4.36 -3.23 -9.37
N PRO A 271 4.78 -4.14 -10.28
CA PRO A 271 4.05 -5.37 -10.54
C PRO A 271 4.01 -6.25 -9.30
N GLU A 272 2.85 -6.85 -9.03
CA GLU A 272 2.73 -7.83 -7.96
C GLU A 272 3.00 -9.25 -8.51
N PRO A 273 3.40 -10.20 -7.66
CA PRO A 273 3.40 -11.61 -8.01
C PRO A 273 2.01 -12.05 -8.50
N VAL A 274 1.96 -13.04 -9.40
CA VAL A 274 0.68 -13.67 -9.80
C VAL A 274 -0.02 -14.18 -8.53
N GLY A 275 -1.29 -13.79 -8.32
CA GLY A 275 -1.99 -14.02 -7.06
C GLY A 275 -1.96 -12.83 -6.09
N GLY A 276 -1.26 -11.74 -6.42
CA GLY A 276 -1.10 -10.55 -5.58
C GLY A 276 0.04 -10.68 -4.55
N ALA A 277 0.38 -9.56 -3.89
CA ALA A 277 1.53 -9.46 -2.98
C ALA A 277 1.49 -10.44 -1.79
N HIS A 278 0.29 -10.82 -1.34
CA HIS A 278 0.11 -11.77 -0.25
C HIS A 278 0.44 -13.22 -0.63
N SER A 279 0.47 -13.55 -1.92
CA SER A 279 0.83 -14.89 -2.40
C SER A 279 2.33 -15.15 -2.28
N HIS A 280 3.16 -14.14 -2.62
CA HIS A 280 4.62 -14.20 -2.55
C HIS A 280 5.19 -12.90 -1.93
N PRO A 281 5.08 -12.71 -0.60
CA PRO A 281 5.50 -11.47 0.07
C PRO A 281 6.99 -11.11 -0.12
N LEU A 282 7.87 -12.11 -0.17
CA LEU A 282 9.30 -11.90 -0.40
C LEU A 282 9.57 -11.33 -1.78
N LYS A 283 8.95 -11.89 -2.83
CA LYS A 283 9.06 -11.39 -4.19
C LYS A 283 8.47 -9.97 -4.34
N ALA A 284 7.36 -9.70 -3.67
CA ALA A 284 6.81 -8.33 -3.61
C ALA A 284 7.79 -7.34 -2.94
N SER A 285 8.48 -7.78 -1.88
CA SER A 285 9.50 -7.00 -1.19
C SER A 285 10.73 -6.76 -2.06
N GLU A 286 11.16 -7.74 -2.85
CA GLU A 286 12.24 -7.60 -3.83
C GLU A 286 11.89 -6.58 -4.91
N THR A 287 10.68 -6.65 -5.48
CA THR A 287 10.18 -5.65 -6.43
C THR A 287 10.20 -4.25 -5.84
N LEU A 288 9.70 -4.10 -4.60
CA LEU A 288 9.69 -2.82 -3.90
C LEU A 288 11.11 -2.30 -3.67
N LYS A 289 12.02 -3.14 -3.16
CA LYS A 289 13.42 -2.77 -2.89
C LYS A 289 14.12 -2.29 -4.16
N ALA A 290 13.96 -3.02 -5.26
CA ALA A 290 14.57 -2.65 -6.54
C ALA A 290 14.09 -1.27 -7.01
N ALA A 291 12.78 -1.03 -6.99
CA ALA A 291 12.21 0.25 -7.43
C ALA A 291 12.61 1.42 -6.50
N LEU A 292 12.68 1.19 -5.18
CA LEU A 292 13.14 2.20 -4.24
C LEU A 292 14.59 2.62 -4.51
N LEU A 293 15.48 1.65 -4.77
CA LEU A 293 16.89 1.92 -5.07
C LEU A 293 17.07 2.62 -6.41
N GLU A 294 16.38 2.17 -7.46
CA GLU A 294 16.41 2.80 -8.78
C GLU A 294 15.99 4.27 -8.72
N ASN A 295 14.83 4.55 -8.11
CA ASN A 295 14.35 5.92 -7.95
C ASN A 295 15.24 6.76 -7.03
N LEU A 296 15.84 6.15 -6.01
CA LEU A 296 16.76 6.85 -5.11
C LEU A 296 18.03 7.28 -5.85
N ASP A 297 18.62 6.39 -6.65
CA ASP A 297 19.82 6.66 -7.43
C ASP A 297 19.60 7.85 -8.38
N GLU A 298 18.44 7.92 -9.04
CA GLU A 298 18.05 9.07 -9.87
C GLU A 298 17.95 10.37 -9.06
N LEU A 299 17.25 10.34 -7.93
CA LEU A 299 17.02 11.52 -7.09
C LEU A 299 18.30 12.03 -6.41
N GLN A 300 19.28 11.16 -6.20
CA GLN A 300 20.60 11.53 -5.65
C GLN A 300 21.47 12.26 -6.67
N GLN A 301 21.21 12.12 -7.98
CA GLN A 301 21.90 12.93 -9.00
C GLN A 301 21.43 14.40 -9.02
N MET A 302 20.33 14.70 -8.33
CA MET A 302 19.77 16.05 -8.25
C MET A 302 20.31 16.80 -7.01
N THR A 303 20.41 18.12 -7.10
CA THR A 303 20.61 18.97 -5.92
C THR A 303 19.33 19.04 -5.08
N SER A 304 19.43 19.46 -3.82
CA SER A 304 18.25 19.68 -2.98
C SER A 304 17.26 20.67 -3.58
N GLN A 305 17.77 21.75 -4.19
CA GLN A 305 16.95 22.73 -4.90
C GLN A 305 16.20 22.10 -6.08
N GLN A 306 16.87 21.28 -6.88
CA GLN A 306 16.23 20.57 -8.00
C GLN A 306 15.15 19.60 -7.53
N ARG A 307 15.39 18.87 -6.43
CA ARG A 307 14.37 17.98 -5.84
C ARG A 307 13.15 18.74 -5.34
N ARG A 308 13.34 19.85 -4.62
CA ARG A 308 12.22 20.69 -4.16
C ARG A 308 11.41 21.26 -5.31
N GLU A 309 12.09 21.73 -6.37
CA GLU A 309 11.42 22.24 -7.57
C GLU A 309 10.63 21.13 -8.28
N LEU A 310 11.24 19.95 -8.46
CA LEU A 310 10.58 18.77 -9.02
C LEU A 310 9.31 18.41 -8.24
N ARG A 311 9.41 18.37 -6.91
CA ARG A 311 8.28 18.10 -6.01
C ARG A 311 7.19 19.17 -6.16
N TYR A 312 7.56 20.45 -6.14
CA TYR A 312 6.61 21.55 -6.32
C TYR A 312 5.87 21.44 -7.66
N GLU A 313 6.61 21.33 -8.76
CA GLU A 313 6.07 21.28 -10.12
C GLU A 313 5.16 20.07 -10.33
N LYS A 314 5.55 18.89 -9.81
CA LYS A 314 4.73 17.68 -9.86
C LYS A 314 3.32 17.93 -9.33
N PHE A 315 3.21 18.46 -8.11
CA PHE A 315 1.91 18.72 -7.49
C PHE A 315 1.21 19.94 -8.11
N ARG A 316 1.95 20.97 -8.53
CA ARG A 316 1.37 22.19 -9.11
C ARG A 316 0.64 21.95 -10.43
N ARG A 317 1.10 20.95 -11.20
CA ARG A 317 0.50 20.52 -12.47
C ARG A 317 -0.70 19.59 -12.31
N MET A 318 -0.98 19.08 -11.11
CA MET A 318 -2.12 18.21 -10.88
C MET A 318 -3.42 19.03 -10.90
N GLY A 319 -4.31 18.66 -11.82
CA GLY A 319 -5.61 19.31 -12.01
C GLY A 319 -5.80 19.80 -13.43
N MET A 320 -6.98 19.54 -13.99
CA MET A 320 -7.37 20.04 -15.31
C MET A 320 -8.61 20.91 -15.15
N PHE A 321 -8.54 22.12 -15.70
CA PHE A 321 -9.64 23.07 -15.67
C PHE A 321 -9.66 23.84 -16.99
N MET A 322 -10.84 24.35 -17.36
CA MET A 322 -10.98 25.24 -18.50
C MET A 322 -10.90 26.68 -17.99
N GLU A 323 -10.01 27.46 -18.58
CA GLU A 323 -9.97 28.91 -18.35
C GLU A 323 -11.21 29.54 -18.97
N VAL A 324 -11.91 30.37 -18.20
CA VAL A 324 -13.01 31.18 -18.74
C VAL A 324 -12.37 32.43 -19.33
N SER A 325 -12.43 32.58 -20.65
CA SER A 325 -11.99 33.81 -21.33
C SER A 325 -12.69 35.01 -20.70
N ALA A 326 -11.91 36.00 -20.28
CA ALA A 326 -12.41 37.27 -19.73
C ALA A 326 -13.18 38.10 -20.76
#